data_AF-A0A1U9JZV2-F1
#
_entry.id   AF-A0A1U9JZV2-F1
#
_cell.length_a   1.000
_cell.length_b   1.000
_cell.length_c   1.000
_cell.angle_alpha   90.00
_cell.angle_beta   90.00
_cell.angle_gamma   90.00
#
_symmetry.space_group_name_H-M   'P 1'
#
loop_
_entity.id
_entity.type
_entity.pdbx_description
1 polymer ?
#
loop_
_entity_poly.entity_id
_entity_poly.type
_entity_poly.pdbx_seq_one_letter_code
_entity_poly.pdbx_strand_id
1 'polypeptide(L)'
;MQSTLTHEQNWLLQLDVNANELDFNPWLRQPGASSKPASAATPSVQTKLLPSYFDWAGLHTKLTLQAEALRYRHLQAQNVTAQLEQRDRTWHLLPSTAQVWGGAAQAEGSWRHSDGHAQLRAAAKDIDLAAFTEQLSPRLRLSGQGDLKADLSTHGFTPLARRAYLDGTLDLNATSGQLIGWNPWQTLEQSHDAVRNVFSGQVIRPTEHTDAQSSTAFNALQLALEWQQGQALIKKGLLQADGLTLNTQVPSYFDTVNQQLDVALQLQLDAKALPETKQRLHELSSHPFYVRLSGAWQQPLVRVQWQRLEQPIITDAMDHGLLSLLGRPDPNGMPLGLKEAAPTPELKTLGDTLKSLLKN
;
A
#
# COMPACT_ATOMS: atom_id res chain seq x y z
N MET A 1 -6.93 -36.71 -3.41
CA MET A 1 -5.73 -36.48 -4.26
C MET A 1 -5.51 -37.72 -5.11
N GLN A 2 -5.49 -37.55 -6.43
CA GLN A 2 -5.10 -38.58 -7.40
C GLN A 2 -3.81 -38.12 -8.08
N SER A 3 -2.88 -39.05 -8.32
CA SER A 3 -1.60 -38.73 -8.98
C SER A 3 -1.25 -39.83 -9.97
N THR A 4 -0.92 -39.46 -11.20
CA THR A 4 -0.45 -40.36 -12.25
C THR A 4 0.88 -39.86 -12.79
N LEU A 5 1.79 -40.80 -13.07
CA LEU A 5 3.08 -40.53 -13.71
C LEU A 5 3.11 -41.36 -14.98
N THR A 6 3.15 -40.69 -16.13
CA THR A 6 3.18 -41.35 -17.44
C THR A 6 4.50 -41.06 -18.15
N HIS A 7 4.98 -42.04 -18.93
CA HIS A 7 6.22 -41.96 -19.68
C HIS A 7 5.95 -42.41 -21.12
N GLU A 8 5.68 -41.45 -22.00
CA GLU A 8 5.50 -41.72 -23.44
C GLU A 8 6.72 -41.24 -24.26
N GLN A 9 7.18 -39.99 -24.04
CA GLN A 9 8.41 -39.43 -24.63
C GLN A 9 9.15 -38.45 -23.70
N ASN A 10 8.43 -37.82 -22.76
CA ASN A 10 8.96 -37.06 -21.61
C ASN A 10 8.21 -37.50 -20.35
N TRP A 11 8.83 -37.39 -19.17
CA TRP A 11 8.14 -37.62 -17.90
C TRP A 11 7.06 -36.55 -17.69
N LEU A 12 5.80 -36.98 -17.58
CA LEU A 12 4.67 -36.12 -17.22
C LEU A 12 4.12 -36.54 -15.87
N LEU A 13 4.18 -35.63 -14.90
CA LEU A 13 3.52 -35.79 -13.61
C LEU A 13 2.16 -35.09 -13.66
N GLN A 14 1.08 -35.83 -13.47
CA GLN A 14 -0.27 -35.28 -13.34
C GLN A 14 -0.76 -35.43 -11.91
N LEU A 15 -1.25 -34.34 -11.34
CA LEU A 15 -1.85 -34.31 -10.00
C LEU A 15 -3.23 -33.69 -10.07
N ASP A 16 -4.22 -34.41 -9.59
CA ASP A 16 -5.59 -33.91 -9.43
C ASP A 16 -5.89 -33.80 -7.93
N VAL A 17 -5.99 -32.57 -7.46
CA VAL A 17 -6.27 -32.22 -6.07
C VAL A 17 -7.71 -31.74 -5.98
N ASN A 18 -8.55 -32.58 -5.38
CA ASN A 18 -9.89 -32.21 -4.94
C ASN A 18 -9.91 -32.29 -3.40
N ALA A 19 -10.21 -31.17 -2.74
CA ALA A 19 -10.17 -31.04 -1.28
C ALA A 19 -11.23 -30.04 -0.78
N ASN A 20 -11.81 -30.28 0.38
CA ASN A 20 -12.73 -29.32 0.99
C ASN A 20 -11.96 -28.11 1.52
N GLU A 21 -10.85 -28.33 2.24
CA GLU A 21 -9.97 -27.28 2.73
C GLU A 21 -8.52 -27.56 2.35
N LEU A 22 -7.83 -26.53 1.87
CA LEU A 22 -6.41 -26.56 1.56
C LEU A 22 -5.70 -25.37 2.22
N ASP A 23 -5.04 -25.62 3.34
CA ASP A 23 -4.26 -24.60 4.06
C ASP A 23 -2.76 -24.76 3.77
N PHE A 24 -2.19 -23.79 3.05
CA PHE A 24 -0.77 -23.76 2.71
C PHE A 24 0.12 -23.15 3.79
N ASN A 25 -0.46 -22.53 4.82
CA ASN A 25 0.30 -21.85 5.87
C ASN A 25 1.28 -22.75 6.63
N PRO A 26 0.95 -24.02 6.96
CA PRO A 26 1.90 -24.91 7.64
C PRO A 26 3.18 -25.19 6.86
N TRP A 27 3.16 -25.05 5.53
CA TRP A 27 4.31 -25.29 4.66
C TRP A 27 5.11 -24.03 4.33
N LEU A 28 4.64 -22.85 4.74
CA LEU A 28 5.39 -21.62 4.64
C LEU A 28 6.47 -21.60 5.74
N ARG A 29 7.74 -21.40 5.36
CA ARG A 29 8.79 -21.09 6.35
C ARG A 29 8.38 -19.84 7.13
N GLN A 30 8.13 -19.98 8.42
CA GLN A 30 7.81 -18.85 9.28
C GLN A 30 9.01 -17.89 9.35
N PRO A 31 8.89 -16.64 8.89
CA PRO A 31 9.93 -15.65 9.07
C PRO A 31 9.98 -15.27 10.56
N GLY A 32 11.01 -15.73 11.28
CA GLY A 32 11.19 -15.41 12.69
C GLY A 32 11.50 -16.59 13.62
N ALA A 33 11.69 -17.81 13.11
CA ALA A 33 12.37 -18.85 13.91
C ALA A 33 13.86 -18.46 14.06
N SER A 34 14.14 -17.49 14.92
CA SER A 34 15.47 -17.27 15.46
C SER A 34 15.93 -18.60 16.04
N SER A 35 16.99 -19.15 15.46
CA SER A 35 17.74 -20.25 16.03
C SER A 35 18.34 -19.80 17.35
N LYS A 36 17.54 -19.85 18.42
CA LYS A 36 18.07 -19.97 19.78
C LYS A 36 18.86 -21.28 19.77
N PRO A 37 20.12 -21.33 20.21
CA PRO A 37 20.88 -22.57 20.23
C PRO A 37 20.17 -23.53 21.17
N ALA A 38 19.45 -24.49 20.59
CA ALA A 38 18.79 -25.56 21.32
C ALA A 38 19.88 -26.52 21.80
N SER A 39 19.90 -26.73 23.11
CA SER A 39 20.59 -27.84 23.76
C SER A 39 20.36 -29.12 22.97
N ALA A 40 21.43 -29.92 22.79
CA ALA A 40 21.52 -31.07 21.92
C ALA A 40 20.24 -31.93 21.91
N ALA A 41 19.38 -31.67 20.93
CA ALA A 41 18.28 -32.53 20.57
C ALA A 41 18.78 -33.49 19.48
N THR A 42 18.57 -34.78 19.72
CA THR A 42 18.77 -35.90 18.79
C THR A 42 18.34 -35.49 17.37
N PRO A 43 19.13 -35.79 16.33
CA PRO A 43 18.82 -35.35 14.98
C PRO A 43 17.45 -35.89 14.57
N SER A 44 16.46 -35.01 14.52
CA SER A 44 15.23 -35.27 13.81
C SER A 44 15.64 -35.52 12.37
N VAL A 45 15.41 -36.75 11.89
CA VAL A 45 15.49 -37.07 10.48
C VAL A 45 14.49 -36.16 9.78
N GLN A 46 14.96 -35.02 9.30
CA GLN A 46 14.27 -34.29 8.25
C GLN A 46 14.32 -35.23 7.08
N THR A 47 13.21 -35.94 6.84
CA THR A 47 12.98 -36.61 5.57
C THR A 47 13.16 -35.53 4.51
N LYS A 48 14.34 -35.50 3.86
CA LYS A 48 14.50 -34.87 2.55
C LYS A 48 13.49 -35.59 1.67
N LEU A 49 12.27 -35.05 1.60
CA LEU A 49 11.13 -35.69 0.97
C LEU A 49 11.35 -35.94 -0.53
N LEU A 50 12.44 -35.44 -1.12
CA LEU A 50 12.70 -35.55 -2.55
C LEU A 50 14.21 -35.72 -2.82
N PRO A 51 14.61 -36.58 -3.78
CA PRO A 51 16.01 -36.73 -4.16
C PRO A 51 16.56 -35.45 -4.80
N SER A 52 17.72 -34.98 -4.33
CA SER A 52 18.36 -33.74 -4.79
C SER A 52 19.02 -33.84 -6.17
N TYR A 53 19.05 -35.03 -6.78
CA TYR A 53 19.60 -35.27 -8.11
C TYR A 53 18.56 -35.14 -9.23
N PHE A 54 17.27 -35.05 -8.90
CA PHE A 54 16.20 -34.96 -9.88
C PHE A 54 15.92 -33.49 -10.21
N ASP A 55 15.97 -33.13 -11.50
CA ASP A 55 15.65 -31.76 -11.96
C ASP A 55 14.14 -31.52 -11.94
N TRP A 56 13.60 -31.25 -10.76
CA TRP A 56 12.19 -30.94 -10.55
C TRP A 56 11.70 -29.74 -11.37
N ALA A 57 12.58 -28.80 -11.70
CA ALA A 57 12.24 -27.66 -12.54
C ALA A 57 12.11 -28.05 -14.02
N GLY A 58 12.76 -29.13 -14.46
CA GLY A 58 12.66 -29.67 -15.82
C GLY A 58 11.50 -30.64 -16.04
N LEU A 59 10.86 -31.13 -14.98
CA LEU A 59 9.76 -32.10 -15.07
C LEU A 59 8.48 -31.47 -15.64
N HIS A 60 7.94 -32.01 -16.74
CA HIS A 60 6.62 -31.58 -17.20
C HIS A 60 5.59 -31.97 -16.14
N THR A 61 4.91 -30.98 -15.58
CA THR A 61 3.93 -31.20 -14.52
C THR A 61 2.61 -30.55 -14.90
N LYS A 62 1.49 -31.26 -14.70
CA LYS A 62 0.13 -30.70 -14.77
C LYS A 62 -0.54 -30.90 -13.42
N LEU A 63 -1.07 -29.83 -12.85
CA LEU A 63 -1.76 -29.82 -11.58
C LEU A 63 -3.14 -29.20 -11.77
N THR A 64 -4.18 -29.98 -11.54
CA THR A 64 -5.56 -29.49 -11.44
C THR A 64 -5.90 -29.36 -9.96
N LEU A 65 -6.39 -28.18 -9.56
CA LEU A 65 -6.82 -27.90 -8.21
C LEU A 65 -8.29 -27.49 -8.19
N GLN A 66 -9.08 -28.21 -7.40
CA GLN A 66 -10.44 -27.86 -7.03
C GLN A 66 -10.51 -27.87 -5.50
N ALA A 67 -10.81 -26.72 -4.90
CA ALA A 67 -10.94 -26.62 -3.44
C ALA A 67 -12.11 -25.73 -3.03
N GLU A 68 -12.91 -26.17 -2.05
CA GLU A 68 -14.00 -25.34 -1.51
C GLU A 68 -13.44 -24.16 -0.69
N ALA A 69 -12.36 -24.38 0.04
CA ALA A 69 -11.63 -23.36 0.78
C ALA A 69 -10.11 -23.50 0.57
N LEU A 70 -9.44 -22.38 0.30
CA LEU A 70 -8.00 -22.28 0.19
C LEU A 70 -7.49 -21.16 1.10
N ARG A 71 -6.45 -21.46 1.88
CA ARG A 71 -5.79 -20.51 2.77
C ARG A 71 -4.32 -20.40 2.42
N TYR A 72 -3.88 -19.19 2.15
CA TYR A 72 -2.47 -18.89 1.87
C TYR A 72 -2.11 -17.52 2.45
N ARG A 73 -1.28 -17.51 3.49
CA ARG A 73 -1.00 -16.32 4.30
C ARG A 73 -2.30 -15.71 4.81
N HIS A 74 -2.53 -14.45 4.49
CA HIS A 74 -3.74 -13.72 4.82
C HIS A 74 -4.84 -13.88 3.76
N LEU A 75 -4.54 -14.49 2.60
CA LEU A 75 -5.54 -14.75 1.57
C LEU A 75 -6.42 -15.93 1.98
N GLN A 76 -7.72 -15.68 1.99
CA GLN A 76 -8.75 -16.70 2.13
C GLN A 76 -9.56 -16.68 0.84
N ALA A 77 -9.58 -17.83 0.16
CA ALA A 77 -10.28 -18.02 -1.09
C ALA A 77 -11.30 -19.17 -0.94
N GLN A 78 -12.42 -19.05 -1.63
CA GLN A 78 -13.46 -20.07 -1.67
C GLN A 78 -13.71 -20.50 -3.12
N ASN A 79 -14.25 -21.70 -3.31
CA ASN A 79 -14.63 -22.22 -4.63
C ASN A 79 -13.50 -22.07 -5.67
N VAL A 80 -12.28 -22.47 -5.28
CA VAL A 80 -11.07 -22.32 -6.09
C VAL A 80 -11.04 -23.39 -7.17
N THR A 81 -10.89 -22.95 -8.42
CA THR A 81 -10.57 -23.81 -9.55
C THR A 81 -9.32 -23.28 -10.24
N ALA A 82 -8.24 -24.04 -10.23
CA ALA A 82 -6.98 -23.65 -10.83
C ALA A 82 -6.34 -24.79 -11.61
N GLN A 83 -5.61 -24.42 -12.67
CA GLN A 83 -4.78 -25.34 -13.42
C GLN A 83 -3.38 -24.76 -13.54
N LEU A 84 -2.39 -25.51 -13.07
CA LEU A 84 -0.99 -25.15 -13.17
C LEU A 84 -0.27 -26.14 -14.07
N GLU A 85 0.61 -25.61 -14.93
CA GLU A 85 1.40 -26.43 -15.82
C GLU A 85 2.86 -25.98 -15.80
N GLN A 86 3.78 -26.91 -15.54
CA GLN A 86 5.21 -26.67 -15.70
C GLN A 86 5.66 -27.22 -17.04
N ARG A 87 6.12 -26.33 -17.93
CA ARG A 87 6.80 -26.69 -19.19
C ARG A 87 8.02 -25.81 -19.36
N ASP A 88 9.11 -26.36 -19.89
CA ASP A 88 10.35 -25.60 -20.18
C ASP A 88 10.83 -24.75 -19.00
N ARG A 89 10.81 -25.32 -17.79
CA ARG A 89 11.19 -24.63 -16.54
C ARG A 89 10.39 -23.36 -16.25
N THR A 90 9.16 -23.29 -16.74
CA THR A 90 8.21 -22.22 -16.50
C THR A 90 6.91 -22.82 -15.97
N TRP A 91 6.48 -22.37 -14.80
CA TRP A 91 5.13 -22.61 -14.32
C TRP A 91 4.18 -21.63 -15.00
N HIS A 92 3.08 -22.14 -15.51
CA HIS A 92 1.97 -21.38 -16.06
C HIS A 92 0.76 -21.62 -15.18
N LEU A 93 0.19 -20.54 -14.63
CA LEU A 93 -1.16 -20.55 -14.08
C LEU A 93 -2.10 -20.26 -15.25
N LEU A 94 -2.82 -21.28 -15.70
CA LEU A 94 -3.89 -21.10 -16.69
C LEU A 94 -5.03 -20.29 -16.04
N PRO A 95 -5.94 -19.69 -16.84
CA PRO A 95 -7.09 -18.96 -16.32
C PRO A 95 -7.79 -19.73 -15.21
N SER A 96 -7.69 -19.20 -13.99
CA SER A 96 -8.15 -19.80 -12.75
C SER A 96 -9.15 -18.89 -12.08
N THR A 97 -10.11 -19.45 -11.35
CA THR A 97 -11.17 -18.71 -10.68
C THR A 97 -11.20 -19.01 -9.20
N ALA A 98 -11.65 -18.04 -8.41
CA ALA A 98 -11.92 -18.19 -6.99
C ALA A 98 -12.89 -17.10 -6.52
N GLN A 99 -13.45 -17.27 -5.33
CA GLN A 99 -14.07 -16.19 -4.58
C GLN A 99 -13.09 -15.69 -3.53
N VAL A 100 -12.79 -14.38 -3.53
CA VAL A 100 -11.85 -13.75 -2.59
C VAL A 100 -12.45 -12.44 -2.11
N TRP A 101 -12.26 -12.13 -0.83
CA TRP A 101 -12.81 -10.90 -0.22
C TRP A 101 -14.31 -10.71 -0.49
N GLY A 102 -15.08 -11.80 -0.52
CA GLY A 102 -16.52 -11.79 -0.82
C GLY A 102 -16.90 -11.62 -2.30
N GLY A 103 -15.94 -11.30 -3.18
CA GLY A 103 -16.16 -11.10 -4.62
C GLY A 103 -15.62 -12.23 -5.48
N ALA A 104 -15.86 -12.16 -6.79
CA ALA A 104 -15.35 -13.12 -7.77
C ALA A 104 -13.99 -12.68 -8.31
N ALA A 105 -13.02 -13.58 -8.36
CA ALA A 105 -11.69 -13.31 -8.92
C ALA A 105 -11.29 -14.32 -9.98
N GLN A 106 -10.49 -13.82 -10.92
CA GLN A 106 -9.81 -14.59 -11.95
C GLN A 106 -8.33 -14.22 -11.98
N ALA A 107 -7.48 -15.21 -12.22
CA ALA A 107 -6.04 -14.99 -12.33
C ALA A 107 -5.41 -15.93 -13.36
N GLU A 108 -4.41 -15.42 -14.06
CA GLU A 108 -3.49 -16.19 -14.91
C GLU A 108 -2.08 -15.63 -14.74
N GLY A 109 -1.07 -16.42 -15.05
CA GLY A 109 0.29 -15.95 -14.87
C GLY A 109 1.35 -16.95 -15.24
N SER A 110 2.60 -16.54 -15.05
CA SER A 110 3.74 -17.42 -15.22
C SER A 110 4.83 -17.14 -14.20
N TRP A 111 5.66 -18.15 -13.93
CA TRP A 111 6.90 -18.01 -13.17
C TRP A 111 7.99 -18.87 -13.79
N ARG A 112 9.07 -18.22 -14.23
CA ARG A 112 10.22 -18.85 -14.89
C ARG A 112 11.34 -19.08 -13.89
N HIS A 113 11.78 -20.33 -13.78
CA HIS A 113 12.80 -20.72 -12.79
C HIS A 113 14.20 -20.16 -13.10
N SER A 114 14.54 -19.87 -14.35
CA SER A 114 15.92 -19.51 -14.76
C SER A 114 16.38 -18.14 -14.25
N ASP A 115 15.47 -17.16 -14.23
CA ASP A 115 15.73 -15.77 -13.86
C ASP A 115 14.76 -15.26 -12.77
N GLY A 116 13.84 -16.12 -12.33
CA GLY A 116 12.82 -15.76 -11.35
C GLY A 116 11.78 -14.80 -11.91
N HIS A 117 11.66 -14.67 -13.23
CA HIS A 117 10.68 -13.79 -13.85
C HIS A 117 9.26 -14.29 -13.61
N ALA A 118 8.39 -13.43 -13.09
CA ALA A 118 6.99 -13.72 -12.86
C ALA A 118 6.09 -12.71 -13.57
N GLN A 119 4.95 -13.18 -14.05
CA GLN A 119 3.87 -12.34 -14.57
C GLN A 119 2.56 -12.79 -13.94
N LEU A 120 1.69 -11.83 -13.63
CA LEU A 120 0.37 -12.08 -13.06
C LEU A 120 -0.61 -11.11 -13.70
N ARG A 121 -1.65 -11.65 -14.33
CA ARG A 121 -2.87 -10.90 -14.63
C ARG A 121 -3.95 -11.36 -13.70
N ALA A 122 -4.55 -10.42 -12.99
CA ALA A 122 -5.63 -10.70 -12.07
C ALA A 122 -6.76 -9.70 -12.28
N ALA A 123 -8.00 -10.16 -12.15
CA ALA A 123 -9.15 -9.29 -12.03
C ALA A 123 -10.06 -9.81 -10.93
N ALA A 124 -10.58 -8.91 -10.11
CA ALA A 124 -11.58 -9.22 -9.11
C ALA A 124 -12.75 -8.24 -9.25
N LYS A 125 -13.97 -8.73 -9.02
CA LYS A 125 -15.20 -7.97 -9.11
C LYS A 125 -16.00 -8.08 -7.84
N ASP A 126 -16.68 -6.98 -7.50
CA ASP A 126 -17.56 -6.89 -6.34
C ASP A 126 -16.86 -7.32 -5.03
N ILE A 127 -15.58 -6.96 -4.88
CA ILE A 127 -14.80 -7.29 -3.68
C ILE A 127 -15.09 -6.34 -2.53
N ASP A 128 -15.09 -6.86 -1.30
CA ASP A 128 -15.08 -6.07 -0.08
C ASP A 128 -13.70 -5.42 0.10
N LEU A 129 -13.65 -4.09 -0.05
CA LEU A 129 -12.40 -3.34 0.08
C LEU A 129 -11.86 -3.29 1.51
N ALA A 130 -12.72 -3.43 2.53
CA ALA A 130 -12.24 -3.48 3.91
C ALA A 130 -11.41 -4.75 4.11
N ALA A 131 -11.93 -5.89 3.65
CA ALA A 131 -11.21 -7.17 3.70
C ALA A 131 -9.92 -7.17 2.84
N PHE A 132 -9.95 -6.49 1.70
CA PHE A 132 -8.77 -6.33 0.84
C PHE A 132 -7.68 -5.44 1.47
N THR A 133 -8.07 -4.26 1.96
CA THR A 133 -7.11 -3.23 2.42
C THR A 133 -6.63 -3.42 3.86
N GLU A 134 -7.32 -4.22 4.68
CA GLU A 134 -6.90 -4.58 6.04
C GLU A 134 -5.47 -5.14 6.09
N GLN A 135 -5.06 -5.84 5.02
CA GLN A 135 -3.74 -6.46 4.91
C GLN A 135 -2.63 -5.49 4.48
N LEU A 136 -2.99 -4.32 3.94
CA LEU A 136 -2.06 -3.39 3.32
C LEU A 136 -1.57 -2.32 4.29
N SER A 137 -2.47 -1.72 5.07
CA SER A 137 -2.13 -0.70 6.05
C SER A 137 -3.19 -0.66 7.15
N PRO A 138 -2.81 -0.72 8.44
CA PRO A 138 -3.79 -0.61 9.52
C PRO A 138 -4.31 0.82 9.70
N ARG A 139 -3.57 1.84 9.22
CA ARG A 139 -3.91 3.25 9.44
C ARG A 139 -4.69 3.88 8.32
N LEU A 140 -4.43 3.52 7.06
CA LEU A 140 -5.15 4.05 5.92
C LEU A 140 -5.83 2.90 5.18
N ARG A 141 -7.15 2.82 5.31
CA ARG A 141 -7.97 1.72 4.78
C ARG A 141 -9.10 2.26 3.93
N LEU A 142 -9.59 1.41 3.05
CA LEU A 142 -10.78 1.68 2.24
C LEU A 142 -11.82 0.63 2.58
N SER A 143 -13.08 1.05 2.68
CA SER A 143 -14.23 0.13 2.70
C SER A 143 -15.12 0.39 1.49
N GLY A 144 -16.15 -0.44 1.33
CA GLY A 144 -17.07 -0.40 0.19
C GLY A 144 -16.86 -1.57 -0.75
N GLN A 145 -17.52 -1.53 -1.90
CA GLN A 145 -17.40 -2.54 -2.94
C GLN A 145 -16.56 -2.02 -4.09
N GLY A 146 -15.67 -2.85 -4.63
CA GLY A 146 -14.82 -2.45 -5.72
C GLY A 146 -14.48 -3.55 -6.72
N ASP A 147 -13.98 -3.10 -7.86
CA ASP A 147 -13.41 -3.91 -8.92
C ASP A 147 -11.92 -3.62 -9.01
N LEU A 148 -11.12 -4.67 -9.12
CA LEU A 148 -9.68 -4.62 -9.24
C LEU A 148 -9.24 -5.25 -10.55
N LYS A 149 -8.31 -4.63 -11.25
CA LYS A 149 -7.55 -5.24 -12.36
C LYS A 149 -6.07 -4.98 -12.14
N ALA A 150 -5.25 -6.00 -12.37
CA ALA A 150 -3.80 -5.89 -12.27
C ALA A 150 -3.15 -6.68 -13.40
N ASP A 151 -2.13 -6.09 -14.03
CA ASP A 151 -1.19 -6.77 -14.91
C ASP A 151 0.20 -6.41 -14.40
N LEU A 152 0.84 -7.36 -13.70
CA LEU A 152 2.08 -7.12 -12.97
C LEU A 152 3.15 -8.11 -13.44
N SER A 153 4.38 -7.62 -13.55
CA SER A 153 5.55 -8.43 -13.83
C SER A 153 6.69 -8.09 -12.88
N THR A 154 7.55 -9.06 -12.64
CA THR A 154 8.72 -8.89 -11.78
C THR A 154 9.80 -9.92 -12.10
N HIS A 155 11.01 -9.75 -11.58
CA HIS A 155 12.06 -10.77 -11.67
C HIS A 155 12.96 -10.83 -10.43
N GLY A 156 13.73 -11.91 -10.35
CA GLY A 156 14.63 -12.20 -9.24
C GLY A 156 14.02 -13.07 -8.15
N PHE A 157 14.90 -13.68 -7.36
CA PHE A 157 14.52 -14.72 -6.40
C PHE A 157 14.24 -14.19 -4.98
N THR A 158 14.69 -12.97 -4.67
CA THR A 158 14.52 -12.37 -3.34
C THR A 158 13.27 -11.48 -3.29
N PRO A 159 12.60 -11.35 -2.13
CA PRO A 159 11.49 -10.41 -1.98
C PRO A 159 11.84 -8.96 -2.32
N LEU A 160 13.08 -8.53 -2.01
CA LEU A 160 13.55 -7.19 -2.34
C LEU A 160 13.72 -7.01 -3.84
N ALA A 161 14.37 -7.95 -4.53
CA ALA A 161 14.50 -7.93 -5.99
C ALA A 161 13.13 -7.87 -6.66
N ARG A 162 12.18 -8.69 -6.19
CA ARG A 162 10.83 -8.67 -6.76
C ARG A 162 10.10 -7.35 -6.59
N ARG A 163 10.31 -6.64 -5.47
CA ARG A 163 9.75 -5.29 -5.29
C ARG A 163 10.46 -4.26 -6.15
N ALA A 164 11.79 -4.34 -6.26
CA ALA A 164 12.61 -3.39 -7.02
C ALA A 164 12.41 -3.52 -8.54
N TYR A 165 12.03 -4.69 -9.03
CA TYR A 165 11.74 -4.95 -10.44
C TYR A 165 10.25 -5.14 -10.70
N LEU A 166 9.39 -4.65 -9.81
CA LEU A 166 7.96 -4.67 -10.06
C LEU A 166 7.63 -3.64 -11.15
N ASP A 167 6.98 -4.11 -12.22
CA ASP A 167 6.51 -3.33 -13.36
C ASP A 167 5.05 -3.70 -13.67
N GLY A 168 4.30 -2.79 -14.29
CA GLY A 168 2.94 -3.08 -14.77
C GLY A 168 1.89 -2.10 -14.28
N THR A 169 0.62 -2.51 -14.22
CA THR A 169 -0.50 -1.63 -13.88
C THR A 169 -1.45 -2.23 -12.86
N LEU A 170 -2.14 -1.35 -12.13
CA LEU A 170 -3.29 -1.68 -11.28
C LEU A 170 -4.36 -0.63 -11.45
N ASP A 171 -5.59 -1.07 -11.71
CA ASP A 171 -6.78 -0.25 -11.73
C ASP A 171 -7.73 -0.73 -10.62
N LEU A 172 -8.16 0.21 -9.78
CA LEU A 172 -9.15 0.00 -8.73
C LEU A 172 -10.28 1.00 -8.93
N ASN A 173 -11.51 0.50 -9.04
CA ASN A 173 -12.72 1.32 -9.01
C ASN A 173 -13.57 0.86 -7.85
N ALA A 174 -14.14 1.79 -7.10
CA ALA A 174 -15.00 1.44 -5.98
C ALA A 174 -16.11 2.46 -5.77
N THR A 175 -17.16 2.00 -5.08
CA THR A 175 -18.34 2.80 -4.82
C THR A 175 -18.85 2.58 -3.40
N SER A 176 -19.63 3.55 -2.92
CA SER A 176 -20.36 3.46 -1.65
C SER A 176 -19.47 3.01 -0.48
N GLY A 177 -18.35 3.70 -0.30
CA GLY A 177 -17.28 3.28 0.61
C GLY A 177 -16.90 4.34 1.63
N GLN A 178 -15.87 4.04 2.42
CA GLN A 178 -15.28 4.99 3.34
C GLN A 178 -13.76 4.98 3.20
N LEU A 179 -13.18 6.17 3.17
CA LEU A 179 -11.77 6.38 3.45
C LEU A 179 -11.60 6.41 4.96
N ILE A 180 -10.86 5.47 5.51
CA ILE A 180 -10.62 5.33 6.96
C ILE A 180 -9.15 5.64 7.22
N GLY A 181 -8.85 6.42 8.25
CA GLY A 181 -7.49 6.85 8.56
C GLY A 181 -7.22 8.33 8.36
N TRP A 182 -8.03 8.97 7.52
CA TRP A 182 -7.94 10.39 7.25
C TRP A 182 -9.33 10.94 6.89
N ASN A 183 -9.67 12.08 7.50
CA ASN A 183 -10.89 12.81 7.20
C ASN A 183 -10.53 14.15 6.51
N PRO A 184 -10.71 14.26 5.18
CA PRO A 184 -10.50 15.49 4.43
C PRO A 184 -11.36 16.67 4.93
N TRP A 185 -12.60 16.42 5.37
CA TRP A 185 -13.46 17.48 5.94
C TRP A 185 -12.88 18.07 7.20
N GLN A 186 -12.41 17.21 8.10
CA GLN A 186 -11.75 17.64 9.33
C GLN A 186 -10.48 18.45 9.01
N THR A 187 -9.74 18.05 7.98
CA THR A 187 -8.54 18.79 7.54
C THR A 187 -8.91 20.20 7.05
N LEU A 188 -9.95 20.33 6.22
CA LEU A 188 -10.46 21.61 5.74
C LEU A 188 -10.95 22.50 6.89
N GLU A 189 -11.70 21.92 7.82
CA GLU A 189 -12.22 22.60 9.01
C GLU A 189 -11.12 23.14 9.91
N GLN A 190 -10.16 22.28 10.28
CA GLN A 190 -9.02 22.67 11.10
C GLN A 190 -8.17 23.74 10.41
N SER A 191 -8.04 23.65 9.09
CA SER A 191 -7.27 24.63 8.32
C SER A 191 -7.95 25.99 8.26
N HIS A 192 -9.26 26.00 8.00
CA HIS A 192 -10.09 27.19 8.05
C HIS A 192 -10.04 27.85 9.43
N ASP A 193 -10.14 27.05 10.50
CA ASP A 193 -10.06 27.58 11.86
C ASP A 193 -8.67 28.11 12.20
N ALA A 194 -7.60 27.44 11.77
CA ALA A 194 -6.24 27.92 11.94
C ALA A 194 -6.04 29.30 11.29
N VAL A 195 -6.52 29.48 10.06
CA VAL A 195 -6.45 30.76 9.33
C VAL A 195 -7.23 31.85 10.07
N ARG A 196 -8.47 31.59 10.48
CA ARG A 196 -9.28 32.56 11.24
C ARG A 196 -8.65 32.93 12.58
N ASN A 197 -8.03 31.96 13.24
CA ASN A 197 -7.45 32.15 14.55
C ASN A 197 -6.15 32.96 14.52
N VAL A 198 -5.41 32.98 13.41
CA VAL A 198 -4.27 33.91 13.22
C VAL A 198 -4.71 35.35 13.47
N PHE A 199 -5.86 35.75 12.93
CA PHE A 199 -6.40 37.10 13.13
C PHE A 199 -6.86 37.36 14.57
N SER A 200 -7.13 36.30 15.35
CA SER A 200 -7.50 36.39 16.77
C SER A 200 -6.31 36.26 17.74
N GLY A 201 -5.10 36.01 17.24
CA GLY A 201 -3.91 35.76 18.06
C GLY A 201 -3.85 34.38 18.73
N GLN A 202 -4.76 33.46 18.39
CA GLN A 202 -4.76 32.09 18.89
C GLN A 202 -4.06 31.15 17.90
N VAL A 203 -3.13 30.32 18.38
CA VAL A 203 -2.42 29.34 17.53
C VAL A 203 -3.05 27.97 17.68
N ILE A 204 -3.91 27.59 16.74
CA ILE A 204 -4.39 26.21 16.60
C ILE A 204 -3.68 25.58 15.40
N ARG A 205 -2.88 24.55 15.64
CA ARG A 205 -2.19 23.81 14.57
C ARG A 205 -3.09 22.68 14.05
N PRO A 206 -3.33 22.57 12.74
CA PRO A 206 -4.02 21.41 12.19
C PRO A 206 -3.27 20.12 12.48
N THR A 207 -4.01 19.02 12.60
CA THR A 207 -3.41 17.71 12.87
C THR A 207 -2.69 17.21 11.63
N GLU A 208 -1.39 16.92 11.74
CA GLU A 208 -0.57 16.42 10.61
C GLU A 208 -0.54 14.89 10.51
N HIS A 209 -1.29 14.19 11.34
CA HIS A 209 -1.25 12.74 11.46
C HIS A 209 -2.55 12.09 11.00
N THR A 210 -2.42 10.87 10.48
CA THR A 210 -3.54 9.97 10.24
C THR A 210 -4.10 9.42 11.56
N ASP A 211 -5.42 9.36 11.65
CA ASP A 211 -6.15 8.82 12.79
C ASP A 211 -7.04 7.67 12.31
N ALA A 212 -6.80 6.47 12.83
CA ALA A 212 -7.52 5.25 12.47
C ALA A 212 -9.03 5.30 12.83
N GLN A 213 -9.46 6.23 13.68
CA GLN A 213 -10.87 6.48 13.99
C GLN A 213 -11.52 7.49 13.06
N SER A 214 -10.73 8.27 12.32
CA SER A 214 -11.25 9.24 11.37
C SER A 214 -11.70 8.54 10.08
N SER A 215 -12.86 8.92 9.56
CA SER A 215 -13.31 8.43 8.26
C SER A 215 -14.03 9.48 7.44
N THR A 216 -14.14 9.25 6.13
CA THR A 216 -14.94 10.03 5.20
C THR A 216 -15.60 9.10 4.20
N ALA A 217 -16.94 9.15 4.17
CA ALA A 217 -17.70 8.41 3.18
C ALA A 217 -17.44 8.95 1.77
N PHE A 218 -17.46 8.06 0.78
CA PHE A 218 -17.34 8.39 -0.63
C PHE A 218 -18.34 7.60 -1.47
N ASN A 219 -18.77 8.19 -2.57
CA ASN A 219 -19.71 7.61 -3.51
C ASN A 219 -18.96 6.92 -4.65
N ALA A 220 -17.81 7.46 -5.05
CA ALA A 220 -16.94 6.87 -6.05
C ALA A 220 -15.46 7.06 -5.72
N LEU A 221 -14.65 6.04 -6.02
CA LEU A 221 -13.20 6.05 -5.95
C LEU A 221 -12.65 5.44 -7.25
N GLN A 222 -11.67 6.09 -7.86
CA GLN A 222 -10.92 5.57 -9.00
C GLN A 222 -9.43 5.76 -8.74
N LEU A 223 -8.66 4.68 -8.86
CA LEU A 223 -7.22 4.67 -8.67
C LEU A 223 -6.58 3.86 -9.81
N ALA A 224 -5.69 4.49 -10.57
CA ALA A 224 -4.88 3.84 -11.60
C ALA A 224 -3.40 4.07 -11.28
N LEU A 225 -2.67 2.97 -11.14
CA LEU A 225 -1.25 2.92 -10.80
C LEU A 225 -0.47 2.29 -11.95
N GLU A 226 0.71 2.82 -12.23
CA GLU A 226 1.67 2.25 -13.16
C GLU A 226 3.02 2.10 -12.46
N TRP A 227 3.47 0.85 -12.29
CA TRP A 227 4.78 0.54 -11.76
C TRP A 227 5.84 0.58 -12.86
N GLN A 228 6.94 1.24 -12.52
CA GLN A 228 8.20 1.17 -13.24
C GLN A 228 9.31 0.98 -12.21
N GLN A 229 9.98 -0.17 -12.25
CA GLN A 229 11.11 -0.52 -11.38
C GLN A 229 10.83 -0.28 -9.89
N GLY A 230 9.70 -0.80 -9.41
CA GLY A 230 9.31 -0.75 -8.00
C GLY A 230 8.69 0.57 -7.53
N GLN A 231 8.63 1.58 -8.39
CA GLN A 231 7.93 2.84 -8.11
C GLN A 231 6.62 2.89 -8.88
N ALA A 232 5.50 3.05 -8.17
CA ALA A 232 4.16 3.18 -8.74
C ALA A 232 3.82 4.66 -8.92
N LEU A 233 3.65 5.12 -10.15
CA LEU A 233 3.07 6.43 -10.43
C LEU A 233 1.55 6.36 -10.34
N ILE A 234 0.93 7.32 -9.67
CA ILE A 234 -0.52 7.49 -9.69
C ILE A 234 -0.90 8.23 -10.98
N LYS A 235 -1.40 7.49 -11.97
CA LYS A 235 -1.88 8.06 -13.24
C LYS A 235 -3.25 8.68 -13.09
N LYS A 236 -4.07 8.13 -12.20
CA LYS A 236 -5.38 8.65 -11.85
C LYS A 236 -5.70 8.35 -10.40
N GLY A 237 -6.14 9.35 -9.66
CA GLY A 237 -6.64 9.21 -8.31
C GLY A 237 -7.77 10.20 -8.12
N LEU A 238 -8.99 9.70 -7.99
CA LEU A 238 -10.20 10.47 -7.83
C LEU A 238 -11.03 9.85 -6.70
N LEU A 239 -11.41 10.64 -5.71
CA LEU A 239 -12.40 10.27 -4.71
C LEU A 239 -13.50 11.33 -4.69
N GLN A 240 -14.74 10.89 -4.81
CA GLN A 240 -15.93 11.75 -4.78
C GLN A 240 -16.75 11.45 -3.54
N ALA A 241 -16.94 12.46 -2.70
CA ALA A 241 -17.81 12.46 -1.53
C ALA A 241 -18.87 13.57 -1.69
N ASP A 242 -19.88 13.57 -0.81
CA ASP A 242 -20.97 14.55 -0.87
C ASP A 242 -20.45 15.99 -0.72
N GLY A 243 -20.43 16.74 -1.82
CA GLY A 243 -19.93 18.13 -1.86
C GLY A 243 -18.41 18.28 -1.87
N LEU A 244 -17.64 17.19 -1.99
CA LEU A 244 -16.17 17.22 -2.00
C LEU A 244 -15.58 16.24 -3.02
N THR A 245 -14.67 16.74 -3.85
CA THR A 245 -13.88 15.94 -4.78
C THR A 245 -12.40 16.03 -4.42
N LEU A 246 -11.72 14.88 -4.35
CA LEU A 246 -10.28 14.77 -4.18
C LEU A 246 -9.67 14.27 -5.49
N ASN A 247 -8.69 15.01 -6.01
CA ASN A 247 -7.92 14.64 -7.19
C ASN A 247 -6.43 14.55 -6.86
N THR A 248 -5.77 13.48 -7.28
CA THR A 248 -4.30 13.39 -7.22
C THR A 248 -3.66 14.29 -8.26
N GLN A 249 -2.59 14.97 -7.88
CA GLN A 249 -1.79 15.83 -8.74
C GLN A 249 -0.52 15.12 -9.19
N VAL A 250 -0.01 15.46 -10.36
CA VAL A 250 1.25 14.91 -10.87
C VAL A 250 2.43 15.79 -10.41
N PRO A 251 3.55 15.19 -9.97
CA PRO A 251 3.76 13.78 -9.71
C PRO A 251 3.17 13.35 -8.35
N SER A 252 2.54 12.18 -8.32
CA SER A 252 2.20 11.45 -7.09
C SER A 252 2.61 10.00 -7.27
N TYR A 253 3.21 9.39 -6.25
CA TYR A 253 3.78 8.05 -6.36
C TYR A 253 3.79 7.26 -5.04
N PHE A 254 3.97 5.95 -5.20
CA PHE A 254 4.29 5.00 -4.13
C PHE A 254 5.65 4.35 -4.43
N ASP A 255 6.56 4.40 -3.48
CA ASP A 255 7.82 3.68 -3.51
C ASP A 255 7.65 2.34 -2.78
N THR A 256 7.48 1.26 -3.55
CA THR A 256 7.27 -0.09 -3.03
C THR A 256 8.54 -0.67 -2.39
N VAL A 257 9.71 -0.17 -2.78
CA VAL A 257 11.02 -0.63 -2.30
C VAL A 257 11.28 -0.07 -0.91
N ASN A 258 11.16 1.24 -0.77
CA ASN A 258 11.41 1.97 0.47
C ASN A 258 10.17 2.10 1.36
N GLN A 259 9.00 1.65 0.90
CA GLN A 259 7.73 1.70 1.63
C GLN A 259 7.30 3.14 1.96
N GLN A 260 7.54 4.04 1.02
CA GLN A 260 7.23 5.46 1.13
C GLN A 260 6.15 5.84 0.13
N LEU A 261 5.46 6.94 0.42
CA LEU A 261 4.55 7.57 -0.52
C LEU A 261 4.80 9.07 -0.56
N ASP A 262 4.40 9.66 -1.67
CA ASP A 262 4.33 11.09 -1.85
C ASP A 262 3.18 11.40 -2.80
N VAL A 263 2.05 11.82 -2.22
CA VAL A 263 0.80 12.01 -2.93
C VAL A 263 0.33 13.43 -2.72
N ALA A 264 0.38 14.22 -3.78
CA ALA A 264 -0.20 15.55 -3.81
C ALA A 264 -1.69 15.45 -4.15
N LEU A 265 -2.54 16.03 -3.32
CA LEU A 265 -3.98 16.05 -3.46
C LEU A 265 -4.50 17.47 -3.62
N GLN A 266 -5.46 17.61 -4.52
CA GLN A 266 -6.30 18.78 -4.69
C GLN A 266 -7.71 18.45 -4.21
N LEU A 267 -8.18 19.19 -3.22
CA LEU A 267 -9.53 19.09 -2.66
C LEU A 267 -10.35 20.22 -3.28
N GLN A 268 -11.48 19.87 -3.88
CA GLN A 268 -12.40 20.82 -4.50
C GLN A 268 -13.78 20.65 -3.89
N LEU A 269 -14.34 21.74 -3.38
CA LEU A 269 -15.66 21.78 -2.77
C LEU A 269 -16.69 22.22 -3.79
N ASP A 270 -17.84 21.55 -3.82
CA ASP A 270 -19.00 22.00 -4.59
C ASP A 270 -19.94 22.80 -3.69
N ALA A 271 -19.92 24.12 -3.87
CA ALA A 271 -20.72 25.08 -3.11
C ALA A 271 -22.21 24.73 -3.02
N LYS A 272 -22.78 24.10 -4.05
CA LYS A 272 -24.21 23.76 -4.14
C LYS A 272 -24.55 22.41 -3.50
N ALA A 273 -23.56 21.54 -3.36
CA ALA A 273 -23.71 20.19 -2.84
C ALA A 273 -23.06 20.02 -1.44
N LEU A 274 -22.63 21.11 -0.80
CA LEU A 274 -22.11 21.06 0.56
C LEU A 274 -23.16 20.52 1.54
N PRO A 275 -22.81 19.54 2.40
CA PRO A 275 -23.66 19.12 3.50
C PRO A 275 -24.01 20.28 4.44
N GLU A 276 -25.19 20.26 5.05
CA GLU A 276 -25.65 21.31 5.98
C GLU A 276 -24.63 21.58 7.11
N THR A 277 -24.02 20.51 7.64
CA THR A 277 -22.99 20.60 8.69
C THR A 277 -21.67 21.22 8.23
N LYS A 278 -21.48 21.40 6.91
CA LYS A 278 -20.25 21.92 6.28
C LYS A 278 -20.44 23.27 5.59
N GLN A 279 -21.59 23.92 5.75
CA GLN A 279 -21.87 25.23 5.14
C GLN A 279 -20.85 26.32 5.52
N ARG A 280 -20.21 26.21 6.70
CA ARG A 280 -19.15 27.15 7.12
C ARG A 280 -17.93 27.17 6.19
N LEU A 281 -17.73 26.12 5.40
CA LEU A 281 -16.63 25.99 4.45
C LEU A 281 -16.97 26.57 3.06
N HIS A 282 -18.13 27.21 2.90
CA HIS A 282 -18.57 27.74 1.60
C HIS A 282 -17.56 28.73 1.00
N GLU A 283 -16.88 29.55 1.81
CA GLU A 283 -15.83 30.44 1.31
C GLU A 283 -14.65 29.70 0.64
N LEU A 284 -14.37 28.47 1.09
CA LEU A 284 -13.31 27.63 0.54
C LEU A 284 -13.70 26.99 -0.80
N SER A 285 -14.96 27.04 -1.24
CA SER A 285 -15.36 26.47 -2.55
C SER A 285 -14.94 27.34 -3.73
N SER A 286 -14.47 28.56 -3.48
CA SER A 286 -14.00 29.48 -4.53
C SER A 286 -12.71 29.03 -5.20
N HIS A 287 -11.83 28.32 -4.47
CA HIS A 287 -10.52 27.90 -4.93
C HIS A 287 -10.19 26.49 -4.41
N PRO A 288 -9.43 25.68 -5.16
CA PRO A 288 -8.99 24.38 -4.68
C PRO A 288 -8.11 24.51 -3.42
N PHE A 289 -8.17 23.47 -2.59
CA PHE A 289 -7.35 23.34 -1.40
C PHE A 289 -6.31 22.23 -1.60
N TYR A 290 -5.05 22.48 -1.27
CA TYR A 290 -3.96 21.56 -1.58
C TYR A 290 -3.40 20.88 -0.32
N VAL A 291 -3.32 19.54 -0.36
CA VAL A 291 -2.79 18.70 0.72
C VAL A 291 -1.74 17.76 0.14
N ARG A 292 -0.72 17.41 0.92
CA ARG A 292 0.29 16.42 0.55
C ARG A 292 0.34 15.33 1.61
N LEU A 293 0.17 14.09 1.19
CA LEU A 293 0.45 12.92 2.01
C LEU A 293 1.88 12.47 1.70
N SER A 294 2.74 12.36 2.70
CA SER A 294 4.12 11.93 2.48
C SER A 294 4.70 11.12 3.64
N GLY A 295 5.78 10.40 3.36
CA GLY A 295 6.51 9.59 4.34
C GLY A 295 6.19 8.11 4.22
N ALA A 296 6.32 7.37 5.33
CA ALA A 296 6.06 5.93 5.33
C ALA A 296 4.58 5.66 5.03
N TRP A 297 4.27 4.82 4.04
CA TRP A 297 2.88 4.57 3.62
C TRP A 297 2.00 3.90 4.70
N GLN A 298 2.60 3.31 5.74
CA GLN A 298 1.91 2.75 6.92
C GLN A 298 1.46 3.85 7.89
N GLN A 299 2.13 5.01 7.87
CA GLN A 299 1.91 6.14 8.77
C GLN A 299 2.19 7.45 8.03
N PRO A 300 1.43 7.77 6.96
CA PRO A 300 1.69 8.97 6.19
C PRO A 300 1.39 10.20 7.04
N LEU A 301 2.18 11.25 6.81
CA LEU A 301 1.92 12.58 7.32
C LEU A 301 1.04 13.33 6.34
N VAL A 302 0.05 14.05 6.85
CA VAL A 302 -0.86 14.87 6.05
C VAL A 302 -0.50 16.33 6.27
N ARG A 303 -0.08 17.04 5.21
CA ARG A 303 0.31 18.45 5.30
C ARG A 303 -0.45 19.32 4.33
N VAL A 304 -1.05 20.38 4.87
CA VAL A 304 -1.65 21.45 4.08
C VAL A 304 -0.55 22.25 3.38
N GLN A 305 -0.73 22.50 2.08
CA GLN A 305 0.21 23.25 1.25
C GLN A 305 -0.17 24.73 1.23
N TRP A 306 -0.01 25.42 2.36
CA TRP A 306 -0.44 26.82 2.56
C TRP A 306 0.02 27.77 1.45
N GLN A 307 1.27 27.60 0.99
CA GLN A 307 1.86 28.44 -0.05
C GLN A 307 1.19 28.32 -1.44
N ARG A 308 0.38 27.29 -1.65
CA ARG A 308 -0.35 27.04 -2.91
C ARG A 308 -1.81 27.45 -2.83
N LEU A 309 -2.24 27.99 -1.69
CA LEU A 309 -3.62 28.36 -1.44
C LEU A 309 -3.85 29.79 -1.94
N GLU A 310 -4.80 29.95 -2.86
CA GLU A 310 -5.13 31.23 -3.50
C GLU A 310 -6.34 31.91 -2.84
N GLN A 311 -6.83 31.40 -1.70
CA GLN A 311 -7.92 32.04 -0.98
C GLN A 311 -7.45 33.36 -0.34
N PRO A 312 -8.16 34.49 -0.54
CA PRO A 312 -7.77 35.80 0.00
C PRO A 312 -7.53 35.80 1.51
N ILE A 313 -8.39 35.12 2.27
CA ILE A 313 -8.25 35.01 3.73
C ILE A 313 -6.96 34.28 4.15
N ILE A 314 -6.47 33.36 3.32
CA ILE A 314 -5.25 32.59 3.58
C ILE A 314 -4.02 33.40 3.17
N THR A 315 -4.07 34.10 2.04
CA THR A 315 -2.98 35.00 1.62
C THR A 315 -2.78 36.10 2.65
N ASP A 316 -3.86 36.71 3.14
CA ASP A 316 -3.81 37.71 4.20
C ASP A 316 -3.21 37.11 5.49
N ALA A 317 -3.67 35.91 5.90
CA ALA A 317 -3.12 35.25 7.08
C ALA A 317 -1.62 34.91 6.93
N MET A 318 -1.17 34.54 5.72
CA MET A 318 0.24 34.30 5.42
C MET A 318 1.08 35.56 5.60
N ASP A 319 0.60 36.71 5.12
CA ASP A 319 1.24 38.01 5.32
C ASP A 319 1.28 38.40 6.81
N HIS A 320 0.25 38.00 7.57
CA HIS A 320 0.20 38.13 9.02
C HIS A 320 0.98 37.05 9.80
N GLY A 321 1.82 36.26 9.12
CA GLY A 321 2.76 35.34 9.77
C GLY A 321 2.21 33.94 10.06
N LEU A 322 1.13 33.49 9.43
CA LEU A 322 0.60 32.12 9.57
C LEU A 322 1.71 31.05 9.46
N LEU A 323 2.64 31.19 8.52
CA LEU A 323 3.74 30.24 8.35
C LEU A 323 4.70 30.21 9.55
N SER A 324 4.94 31.34 10.23
CA SER A 324 5.83 31.36 11.40
C SER A 324 5.15 30.79 12.65
N LEU A 325 3.82 30.93 12.74
CA LEU A 325 2.99 30.36 13.81
C LEU A 325 2.83 28.84 13.67
N LEU A 326 2.67 28.36 12.44
CA LEU A 326 2.57 26.93 12.11
C LEU A 326 3.95 26.26 12.01
N GLY A 327 4.99 26.99 11.64
CA GLY A 327 6.32 26.50 11.26
C GLY A 327 7.42 26.56 12.32
N ARG A 328 7.14 26.18 13.57
CA ARG A 328 8.22 25.73 14.48
C ARG A 328 7.95 24.31 14.96
N PRO A 329 8.65 23.29 14.43
CA PRO A 329 8.92 22.10 15.22
C PRO A 329 9.79 22.56 16.39
N ASP A 330 9.37 22.19 17.60
CA ASP A 330 10.20 22.39 18.77
C ASP A 330 11.48 21.54 18.60
N PRO A 331 12.68 22.12 18.53
CA PRO A 331 13.90 21.32 18.45
C PRO A 331 14.14 20.50 19.71
N ASN A 332 13.47 20.79 20.83
CA ASN A 332 13.75 20.19 22.15
C ASN A 332 12.51 19.81 23.00
N GLY A 333 11.29 19.84 22.46
CA GLY A 333 10.08 19.37 23.15
C GLY A 333 9.80 19.97 24.53
N MET A 334 10.02 21.27 24.77
CA MET A 334 9.67 21.94 26.01
C MET A 334 8.69 23.11 25.84
N PRO A 335 7.69 23.24 26.75
CA PRO A 335 6.71 24.32 26.69
C PRO A 335 7.36 25.70 26.90
N LEU A 336 6.86 26.68 26.14
CA LEU A 336 7.30 28.07 26.17
C LEU A 336 7.19 28.67 27.57
N GLY A 337 8.34 28.87 28.20
CA GLY A 337 8.49 29.63 29.42
C GLY A 337 9.78 29.27 30.12
N LEU A 338 10.90 29.91 29.74
CA LEU A 338 12.00 30.40 30.60
C LEU A 338 13.19 30.85 29.74
N LYS A 339 13.89 31.87 30.26
CA LYS A 339 14.92 32.68 29.61
C LYS A 339 16.10 31.89 29.03
N GLU A 340 16.62 32.50 27.96
CA GLU A 340 17.85 32.27 27.20
C GLU A 340 19.08 31.88 28.04
N ALA A 341 19.81 30.85 27.57
CA ALA A 341 21.17 30.55 27.97
C ALA A 341 22.03 30.25 26.72
N ALA A 342 23.28 30.72 26.78
CA ALA A 342 24.24 30.90 25.69
C ALA A 342 24.63 29.62 24.89
N PRO A 343 25.19 29.76 23.66
CA PRO A 343 25.44 28.64 22.76
C PRO A 343 26.80 27.97 22.99
N THR A 344 26.87 26.64 22.86
CA THR A 344 28.04 25.84 22.36
C THR A 344 27.77 24.33 22.47
N PRO A 345 28.51 23.45 21.75
CA PRO A 345 29.12 23.57 20.42
C PRO A 345 28.63 22.46 19.45
N GLU A 346 29.01 22.61 18.18
CA GLU A 346 28.60 21.80 17.02
C GLU A 346 28.80 20.28 17.18
N LEU A 347 27.75 19.52 16.85
CA LEU A 347 27.79 18.07 16.66
C LEU A 347 28.51 17.73 15.35
N LYS A 348 29.72 17.18 15.45
CA LYS A 348 30.46 16.61 14.32
C LYS A 348 29.67 15.45 13.71
N THR A 349 29.48 15.49 12.40
CA THR A 349 28.82 14.41 11.67
C THR A 349 29.78 13.23 11.46
N LEU A 350 29.23 12.02 11.26
CA LEU A 350 29.98 10.79 11.00
C LEU A 350 30.98 10.92 9.83
N GLY A 351 30.72 11.84 8.89
CA GLY A 351 31.59 12.14 7.75
C GLY A 351 32.92 12.80 8.14
N ASP A 352 32.95 13.59 9.22
CA ASP A 352 34.18 14.22 9.71
C ASP A 352 35.06 13.24 10.52
N THR A 353 34.43 12.22 11.10
CA THR A 353 35.12 11.17 11.89
C THR A 353 35.83 10.16 10.98
N LEU A 354 35.30 9.92 9.77
CA LEU A 354 35.93 9.06 8.76
C LEU A 354 37.09 9.76 8.03
N LYS A 355 37.03 11.08 7.85
CA LYS A 355 38.13 11.86 7.24
C LYS A 355 39.37 11.95 8.14
N SER A 356 39.23 11.89 9.47
CA SER A 356 40.39 11.92 10.37
C SER A 356 41.11 10.58 10.50
N LEU A 357 40.48 9.46 10.11
CA LEU A 357 41.08 8.12 10.17
C LEU A 357 41.83 7.72 8.90
N LEU A 358 41.74 8.52 7.83
CA LEU A 358 42.43 8.28 6.55
C LEU A 358 43.66 9.19 6.34
N LYS A 359 44.11 9.90 7.39
CA LYS A 359 45.28 10.78 7.34
C LYS A 359 46.39 10.44 8.35
N ASN A 360 46.43 9.20 8.85
CA ASN A 360 47.61 8.64 9.50
C ASN A 360 48.16 7.48 8.69
#